data_AF-A0A2W1NDT6-F1
#
_entry.id   AF-A0A2W1NDT6-F1
#
_cell.length_a   1.000
_cell.length_b   1.000
_cell.length_c   1.000
_cell.angle_alpha   90.00
_cell.angle_beta   90.00
_cell.angle_gamma   90.00
#
_symmetry.space_group_name_H-M   'P 1'
#
loop_
_entity.id
_entity.type
_entity.pdbx_description
1 polymer ?
#
loop_
_entity_poly.entity_id
_entity_poly.type
_entity_poly.pdbx_seq_one_letter_code
_entity_poly.pdbx_strand_id
1 'polypeptide(L)'
;MSKKAQHKFLALYEPVHDRFERFCRARVYGELDYKDLINDTLLIGFEKIDHLKTENSFLSFLCGIAIKILANQNRKNKPDSLNDLESLKMEWVDQGANTEAAINATLLYEAMALLPVKQKECLILFEISGFSIKEIMDLQQSSESAIKQRLKRGREKLKALLSFESVHQRGEVKA
;
A
#
# COMPACT_ATOMS: atom_id res chain seq x y z
N MET A 1 -15.40 15.12 -22.77
CA MET A 1 -15.79 13.69 -22.57
C MET A 1 -17.29 13.58 -22.30
N SER A 2 -17.93 12.45 -22.63
CA SER A 2 -19.39 12.26 -22.55
C SER A 2 -19.87 11.85 -21.16
N LYS A 3 -21.06 12.31 -20.73
CA LYS A 3 -21.76 11.87 -19.49
C LYS A 3 -21.85 10.34 -19.36
N LYS A 4 -21.86 9.63 -20.49
CA LYS A 4 -21.89 8.15 -20.54
C LYS A 4 -20.58 7.51 -20.06
N ALA A 5 -19.43 8.10 -20.38
CA ALA A 5 -18.12 7.61 -19.93
C ALA A 5 -17.95 7.79 -18.42
N GLN A 6 -18.41 8.94 -17.90
CA GLN A 6 -18.42 9.21 -16.46
C GLN A 6 -19.27 8.21 -15.69
N HIS A 7 -20.50 7.94 -16.14
CA HIS A 7 -21.36 6.92 -15.51
C HIS A 7 -20.72 5.54 -15.51
N LYS A 8 -20.12 5.12 -16.64
CA LYS A 8 -19.44 3.82 -16.72
C LYS A 8 -18.29 3.74 -15.72
N PHE A 9 -17.45 4.77 -15.64
CA PHE A 9 -16.32 4.78 -14.73
C PHE A 9 -16.77 4.69 -13.27
N LEU A 10 -17.76 5.50 -12.87
CA LEU A 10 -18.31 5.47 -11.51
C LEU A 10 -18.90 4.11 -11.16
N ALA A 11 -19.65 3.49 -12.09
CA ALA A 11 -20.23 2.16 -11.89
C ALA A 11 -19.16 1.08 -11.67
N LEU A 12 -17.97 1.22 -12.27
CA LEU A 12 -16.83 0.32 -12.02
C LEU A 12 -16.09 0.65 -10.72
N TYR A 13 -16.07 1.92 -10.33
CA TYR A 13 -15.32 2.39 -9.16
C TYR A 13 -16.03 2.15 -7.83
N GLU A 14 -17.32 2.45 -7.75
CA GLU A 14 -18.13 2.30 -6.54
C GLU A 14 -17.90 0.94 -5.81
N PRO A 15 -17.96 -0.23 -6.48
CA PRO A 15 -17.80 -1.51 -5.80
C PRO A 15 -16.36 -1.81 -5.35
N VAL A 16 -15.36 -1.06 -5.83
CA VAL A 16 -13.95 -1.31 -5.50
C VAL A 16 -13.31 -0.20 -4.67
N HIS A 17 -14.05 0.88 -4.40
CA HIS A 17 -13.58 2.08 -3.69
C HIS A 17 -12.86 1.72 -2.38
N ASP A 18 -13.52 1.00 -1.48
CA ASP A 18 -12.96 0.66 -0.16
C ASP A 18 -11.66 -0.16 -0.25
N ARG A 19 -11.60 -1.11 -1.19
CA ARG A 19 -10.40 -1.93 -1.42
C ARG A 19 -9.26 -1.07 -1.95
N PHE A 20 -9.57 -0.16 -2.86
CA PHE A 20 -8.60 0.75 -3.44
C PHE A 20 -8.10 1.81 -2.44
N GLU A 21 -8.97 2.34 -1.58
CA GLU A 21 -8.57 3.26 -0.52
C GLU A 21 -7.63 2.57 0.47
N ARG A 22 -8.00 1.37 0.95
CA ARG A 22 -7.13 0.57 1.85
C ARG A 22 -5.76 0.32 1.22
N PHE A 23 -5.73 0.01 -0.07
CA PHE A 23 -4.49 -0.13 -0.82
C PHE A 23 -3.66 1.17 -0.78
N CYS A 24 -4.24 2.31 -1.15
CA CYS A 24 -3.53 3.59 -1.22
C CYS A 24 -2.99 4.02 0.14
N ARG A 25 -3.82 3.94 1.20
CA ARG A 25 -3.43 4.28 2.57
C ARG A 25 -2.25 3.45 3.05
N ALA A 26 -2.32 2.12 2.86
CA ALA A 26 -1.24 1.22 3.25
C ALA A 26 0.03 1.40 2.41
N ARG A 27 -0.10 1.89 1.17
CA ARG A 27 1.01 2.00 0.24
C ARG A 27 1.81 3.28 0.41
N VAL A 28 1.15 4.38 0.78
CA VAL A 28 1.77 5.69 1.01
C VAL A 28 2.46 5.75 2.37
N TYR A 29 1.89 5.11 3.39
CA TYR A 29 2.48 4.99 4.72
C TYR A 29 3.12 6.30 5.24
N GLY A 30 2.37 7.39 5.16
CA GLY A 30 2.78 8.68 5.71
C GLY A 30 3.83 9.45 4.91
N GLU A 31 4.39 8.90 3.83
CA GLU A 31 5.31 9.66 2.96
C GLU A 31 4.57 10.78 2.20
N LEU A 32 3.26 10.63 1.97
CA LEU A 32 2.38 11.54 1.21
C LEU A 32 0.94 11.49 1.76
N ASP A 33 0.04 12.35 1.27
CA ASP A 33 -1.40 12.18 1.49
C ASP A 33 -1.93 11.06 0.57
N TYR A 34 -2.59 10.06 1.14
CA TYR A 34 -3.20 8.96 0.37
C TYR A 34 -4.37 9.45 -0.50
N LYS A 35 -5.04 10.55 -0.13
CA LYS A 35 -6.12 11.14 -0.91
C LYS A 35 -5.61 11.71 -2.23
N ASP A 36 -4.42 12.31 -2.22
CA ASP A 36 -3.78 12.80 -3.44
C ASP A 36 -3.45 11.64 -4.38
N LEU A 37 -2.91 10.54 -3.85
CA LEU A 37 -2.67 9.34 -4.65
C LEU A 37 -3.96 8.81 -5.28
N ILE A 38 -5.06 8.77 -4.52
CA ILE A 38 -6.37 8.36 -5.05
C ILE A 38 -6.80 9.30 -6.17
N ASN A 39 -6.81 10.61 -5.93
CA ASN A 39 -7.24 11.62 -6.89
C ASN A 39 -6.46 11.54 -8.20
N ASP A 40 -5.13 11.52 -8.13
CA ASP A 40 -4.27 11.38 -9.31
C ASP A 40 -4.51 10.07 -10.04
N THR A 41 -4.70 8.98 -9.30
CA THR A 41 -4.99 7.67 -9.89
C THR A 41 -6.34 7.66 -10.60
N LEU A 42 -7.38 8.26 -10.01
CA LEU A 42 -8.71 8.33 -10.62
C LEU A 42 -8.71 9.21 -11.86
N LEU A 43 -8.00 10.34 -11.83
CA LEU A 43 -7.86 11.23 -12.99
C LEU A 43 -7.21 10.48 -14.17
N ILE A 44 -6.03 9.90 -13.93
CA ILE A 44 -5.31 9.12 -14.96
C ILE A 44 -6.12 7.89 -15.38
N GLY A 45 -6.78 7.23 -14.43
CA GLY A 45 -7.62 6.06 -14.68
C GLY A 45 -8.82 6.39 -15.55
N PHE A 46 -9.44 7.55 -15.34
CA PHE A 46 -10.55 8.03 -16.14
C PHE A 46 -10.11 8.38 -17.57
N GLU A 47 -8.99 9.08 -17.72
CA GLU A 47 -8.39 9.39 -19.04
C GLU A 47 -8.01 8.13 -19.82
N LYS A 48 -7.60 7.08 -19.12
CA LYS A 48 -7.11 5.83 -19.72
C LYS A 48 -8.11 4.68 -19.64
N ILE A 49 -9.39 4.96 -19.39
CA ILE A 49 -10.41 3.92 -19.20
C ILE A 49 -10.54 3.00 -20.43
N ASP A 50 -10.24 3.51 -21.62
CA ASP A 50 -10.26 2.74 -22.87
C ASP A 50 -9.14 1.68 -22.96
N HIS A 51 -8.12 1.77 -22.09
CA HIS A 51 -7.07 0.76 -21.96
C HIS A 51 -7.44 -0.38 -20.98
N LEU A 52 -8.61 -0.29 -20.33
CA LEU A 52 -9.09 -1.34 -19.45
C LEU A 52 -9.38 -2.61 -20.26
N LYS A 53 -8.67 -3.69 -19.94
CA LYS A 53 -8.81 -4.98 -20.65
C LYS A 53 -10.18 -5.61 -20.42
N THR A 54 -10.61 -5.64 -19.15
CA THR A 54 -11.89 -6.21 -18.72
C THR A 54 -12.40 -5.45 -17.50
N GLU A 55 -13.71 -5.38 -17.33
CA GLU A 55 -14.33 -4.71 -16.17
C GLU A 55 -13.91 -5.36 -14.84
N ASN A 56 -13.74 -6.68 -14.82
CA ASN A 56 -13.23 -7.42 -13.65
C ASN A 56 -11.78 -7.06 -13.27
N SER A 57 -11.01 -6.44 -14.17
CA SER A 57 -9.62 -6.02 -13.90
C SER A 57 -9.52 -4.57 -13.42
N PHE A 58 -10.64 -3.87 -13.20
CA PHE A 58 -10.66 -2.44 -12.90
C PHE A 58 -9.86 -2.07 -11.65
N LEU A 59 -9.98 -2.84 -10.57
CA LEU A 59 -9.19 -2.60 -9.36
C LEU A 59 -7.68 -2.76 -9.62
N SER A 60 -7.27 -3.84 -10.28
CA SER A 60 -5.87 -4.06 -10.66
C SER A 60 -5.33 -2.97 -11.60
N PHE A 61 -6.18 -2.45 -12.48
CA PHE A 61 -5.87 -1.32 -13.35
C PHE A 61 -5.54 -0.05 -12.55
N LEU A 62 -6.40 0.32 -11.58
CA LEU A 62 -6.14 1.46 -10.69
C LEU A 62 -4.89 1.25 -9.84
N CYS A 63 -4.71 0.07 -9.22
CA CYS A 63 -3.50 -0.23 -8.45
C CYS A 63 -2.23 -0.16 -9.31
N GLY A 64 -2.28 -0.62 -10.56
CA GLY A 64 -1.17 -0.50 -11.50
C GLY A 64 -0.80 0.95 -11.83
N ILE A 65 -1.79 1.85 -11.90
CA ILE A 65 -1.57 3.30 -12.07
C ILE A 65 -0.94 3.89 -10.80
N ALA A 66 -1.54 3.63 -9.63
CA ALA A 66 -1.04 4.12 -8.34
C ALA A 66 0.42 3.71 -8.09
N ILE A 67 0.78 2.45 -8.40
CA ILE A 67 2.16 1.96 -8.27
C ILE A 67 3.13 2.76 -9.15
N LYS A 68 2.72 3.12 -10.38
CA LYS A 68 3.56 3.93 -11.29
C LYS A 68 3.71 5.37 -10.79
N ILE A 69 2.66 5.96 -10.23
CA ILE A 69 2.71 7.31 -9.63
C ILE A 69 3.76 7.33 -8.51
N LEU A 70 3.65 6.41 -7.55
CA LEU A 70 4.57 6.30 -6.43
C LEU A 70 6.00 6.00 -6.88
N ALA A 71 6.20 5.09 -7.83
CA ALA A 71 7.52 4.80 -8.37
C ALA A 71 8.18 6.03 -9.04
N ASN A 72 7.38 6.87 -9.70
CA ASN A 72 7.88 8.11 -10.29
C ASN A 72 8.17 9.18 -9.23
N GLN A 73 7.35 9.30 -8.19
CA GLN A 73 7.60 10.21 -7.07
C GLN A 73 8.87 9.81 -6.31
N ASN A 74 9.05 8.53 -5.98
CA ASN A 74 10.25 8.06 -5.27
C ASN A 74 11.53 8.22 -6.11
N ARG A 75 11.44 8.21 -7.44
CA ARG A 75 12.57 8.55 -8.32
C ARG A 75 12.91 10.03 -8.33
N LYS A 76 11.91 10.91 -8.20
CA LYS A 76 12.09 12.38 -8.15
C LYS A 76 12.57 12.84 -6.78
N ASN A 77 12.11 12.17 -5.72
CA ASN A 77 12.42 12.47 -4.33
C ASN A 77 13.64 11.70 -3.83
N LYS A 78 14.42 11.08 -4.72
CA LYS A 78 15.64 10.38 -4.31
C LYS A 78 16.63 11.44 -3.84
N PRO A 79 16.98 11.49 -2.54
CA PRO A 79 17.92 12.49 -2.06
C PRO A 79 19.30 12.13 -2.64
N ASP A 80 20.01 13.13 -3.14
CA ASP A 80 21.40 12.96 -3.62
C ASP A 80 22.39 12.67 -2.48
N SER A 81 21.92 12.51 -1.23
CA SER A 81 22.78 12.23 -0.07
C SER A 81 22.12 11.33 0.98
N LEU A 82 22.98 10.67 1.76
CA LEU A 82 22.65 9.67 2.79
C LEU A 82 21.98 10.24 4.06
N ASN A 83 21.70 11.55 4.15
CA ASN A 83 21.31 12.21 5.40
C ASN A 83 19.79 12.34 5.65
N ASP A 84 18.92 12.01 4.69
CA ASP A 84 17.47 12.30 4.83
C ASP A 84 16.64 11.17 5.47
N LEU A 85 17.28 10.08 5.91
CA LEU A 85 16.56 8.95 6.53
C LEU A 85 15.98 9.30 7.93
N GLU A 86 16.48 10.36 8.57
CA GLU A 86 15.97 10.82 9.88
C GLU A 86 14.71 11.70 9.78
N SER A 87 14.48 12.39 8.65
CA SER A 87 13.36 13.33 8.51
C SER A 87 12.00 12.65 8.29
N LEU A 88 11.99 11.38 7.85
CA LEU A 88 10.77 10.60 7.60
C LEU A 88 10.05 10.13 8.89
N LYS A 89 10.65 10.31 10.07
CA LYS A 89 10.10 9.82 11.35
C LYS A 89 9.13 10.78 12.04
N MET A 90 8.97 12.03 11.59
CA MET A 90 8.40 13.11 12.41
C MET A 90 7.10 13.76 11.86
N GLU A 91 6.30 13.07 11.06
CA GLU A 91 5.00 13.61 10.60
C GLU A 91 3.82 12.65 10.81
N TRP A 92 3.72 11.97 11.96
CA TRP A 92 2.51 11.19 12.30
C TRP A 92 1.98 11.36 13.74
N VAL A 93 2.28 12.49 14.37
CA VAL A 93 1.65 12.87 15.65
C VAL A 93 0.66 14.00 15.44
N ASP A 94 -0.29 13.87 14.51
CA ASP A 94 -1.53 14.65 14.62
C ASP A 94 -2.69 14.10 13.78
N GLN A 95 -3.29 12.98 14.17
CA GLN A 95 -4.72 12.73 13.94
C GLN A 95 -5.31 11.98 15.14
N GLY A 96 -5.57 12.75 16.21
CA GLY A 96 -6.73 12.60 17.10
C GLY A 96 -7.23 11.19 17.43
N ALA A 97 -6.41 10.33 18.03
CA ALA A 97 -6.83 9.30 18.98
C ALA A 97 -5.60 8.59 19.52
N ASN A 98 -5.14 8.98 20.71
CA ASN A 98 -4.10 8.28 21.48
C ASN A 98 -4.66 6.94 22.00
N THR A 99 -4.95 6.04 21.07
CA THR A 99 -5.59 4.74 21.29
C THR A 99 -4.58 3.65 20.98
N GLU A 100 -4.64 2.56 21.74
CA GLU A 100 -3.81 1.37 21.55
C GLU A 100 -3.83 0.87 20.10
N ALA A 101 -4.98 1.01 19.42
CA ALA A 101 -5.14 0.66 18.01
C ALA A 101 -4.26 1.50 17.06
N ALA A 102 -4.12 2.81 17.29
CA ALA A 102 -3.28 3.69 16.46
C ALA A 102 -1.79 3.37 16.66
N ILE A 103 -1.38 3.09 17.89
CA ILE A 103 -0.01 2.67 18.23
C ILE A 103 0.31 1.32 17.57
N ASN A 104 -0.60 0.34 17.70
CA ASN A 104 -0.44 -0.98 17.08
C ASN A 104 -0.39 -0.91 15.55
N ALA A 105 -1.18 -0.03 14.94
CA ALA A 105 -1.14 0.20 13.50
C ALA A 105 0.22 0.80 13.07
N THR A 106 0.72 1.78 13.81
CA THR A 106 2.02 2.42 13.54
C THR A 106 3.14 1.38 13.58
N LEU A 107 3.24 0.60 14.66
CA LEU A 107 4.24 -0.46 14.84
C LEU A 107 4.17 -1.51 13.72
N LEU A 108 2.95 -1.92 13.34
CA LEU A 108 2.74 -2.87 12.25
C LEU A 108 3.34 -2.34 10.94
N TYR A 109 3.05 -1.09 10.60
CA TYR A 109 3.56 -0.53 9.36
C TYR A 109 5.07 -0.25 9.39
N GLU A 110 5.64 0.14 10.54
CA GLU A 110 7.10 0.27 10.72
C GLU A 110 7.80 -1.07 10.47
N ALA A 111 7.29 -2.13 11.10
CA ALA A 111 7.80 -3.48 10.87
C ALA A 111 7.61 -3.94 9.41
N MET A 112 6.49 -3.58 8.77
CA MET A 112 6.29 -3.84 7.34
C MET A 112 7.29 -3.10 6.47
N ALA A 113 7.72 -1.88 6.83
CA ALA A 113 8.70 -1.11 6.06
C ALA A 113 10.07 -1.80 5.98
N LEU A 114 10.43 -2.61 6.98
CA LEU A 114 11.66 -3.42 7.01
C LEU A 114 11.61 -4.68 6.14
N LEU A 115 10.45 -5.04 5.59
CA LEU A 115 10.33 -6.21 4.73
C LEU A 115 10.88 -5.94 3.32
N PRO A 116 11.44 -6.98 2.65
CA PRO A 116 11.77 -6.88 1.23
C PRO A 116 10.56 -6.40 0.42
N VAL A 117 10.78 -5.47 -0.52
CA VAL A 117 9.73 -4.77 -1.27
C VAL A 117 8.64 -5.70 -1.80
N LYS A 118 9.02 -6.79 -2.47
CA LYS A 118 8.05 -7.75 -3.05
C LYS A 118 7.25 -8.54 -1.98
N GLN A 119 7.80 -8.75 -0.79
CA GLN A 119 7.10 -9.41 0.31
C GLN A 119 6.10 -8.45 0.96
N LYS A 120 6.55 -7.22 1.27
CA LYS A 120 5.70 -6.13 1.74
C LYS A 120 4.50 -5.91 0.81
N GLU A 121 4.77 -5.81 -0.48
CA GLU A 121 3.75 -5.59 -1.50
C GLU A 121 2.73 -6.73 -1.57
N CYS A 122 3.17 -8.00 -1.52
CA CYS A 122 2.23 -9.12 -1.47
C CYS A 122 1.33 -9.09 -0.22
N LEU A 123 1.87 -8.71 0.94
CA LEU A 123 1.08 -8.60 2.17
C LEU A 123 0.04 -7.47 2.08
N ILE A 124 0.42 -6.30 1.56
CA ILE A 124 -0.52 -5.18 1.36
C ILE A 124 -1.64 -5.58 0.41
N LEU A 125 -1.31 -6.20 -0.72
CA LEU A 125 -2.32 -6.62 -1.70
C LEU A 125 -3.25 -7.68 -1.13
N PHE A 126 -2.71 -8.71 -0.46
CA PHE A 126 -3.51 -9.83 0.03
C PHE A 126 -4.27 -9.50 1.32
N GLU A 127 -3.56 -9.15 2.39
CA GLU A 127 -4.13 -9.05 3.75
C GLU A 127 -4.91 -7.73 3.95
N ILE A 128 -4.42 -6.63 3.37
CA ILE A 128 -5.01 -5.29 3.60
C ILE A 128 -6.04 -4.95 2.51
N SER A 129 -5.70 -5.24 1.26
CA SER A 129 -6.49 -4.83 0.10
C SER A 129 -7.45 -5.92 -0.39
N GLY A 130 -7.35 -7.13 0.17
CA GLY A 130 -8.25 -8.26 -0.11
C GLY A 130 -8.13 -8.82 -1.51
N PHE A 131 -6.97 -8.72 -2.17
CA PHE A 131 -6.74 -9.34 -3.47
C PHE A 131 -6.58 -10.85 -3.32
N SER A 132 -7.20 -11.59 -4.23
CA SER A 132 -6.92 -13.01 -4.43
C SER A 132 -5.51 -13.23 -4.96
N ILE A 133 -4.98 -14.44 -4.74
CA ILE A 133 -3.65 -14.82 -5.28
C ILE A 133 -3.61 -14.64 -6.80
N LYS A 134 -4.70 -14.94 -7.50
CA LYS A 134 -4.81 -14.79 -8.95
C LYS A 134 -4.66 -13.33 -9.39
N GLU A 135 -5.38 -12.40 -8.75
CA GLU A 135 -5.26 -10.97 -9.07
C GLU A 135 -3.82 -10.46 -8.78
N ILE A 136 -3.17 -10.96 -7.73
CA ILE A 136 -1.77 -10.60 -7.40
C ILE A 136 -0.79 -11.16 -8.44
N MET A 137 -1.02 -12.37 -8.94
CA MET A 137 -0.20 -12.94 -10.02
C MET A 137 -0.26 -12.07 -11.28
N ASP A 138 -1.47 -11.61 -11.64
CA ASP A 138 -1.69 -10.74 -12.80
C ASP A 138 -1.02 -9.37 -12.60
N LEU A 139 -1.09 -8.81 -11.38
CA LEU A 139 -0.52 -7.50 -11.08
C LEU A 139 1.02 -7.54 -11.02
N GLN A 140 1.59 -8.57 -10.40
CA GLN A 140 3.04 -8.70 -10.21
C GLN A 140 3.76 -9.49 -11.33
N GLN A 141 3.01 -10.02 -12.30
CA GLN A 141 3.54 -10.87 -13.39
C GLN A 141 4.41 -12.01 -12.83
N SER A 142 3.85 -12.78 -11.90
CA SER A 142 4.58 -13.77 -11.12
C SER A 142 3.77 -15.05 -10.92
N SER A 143 4.43 -16.20 -10.74
CA SER A 143 3.75 -17.48 -10.54
C SER A 143 3.04 -17.57 -9.18
N GLU A 144 2.01 -18.42 -9.10
CA GLU A 144 1.26 -18.68 -7.87
C GLU A 144 2.17 -19.12 -6.72
N SER A 145 3.11 -20.04 -7.02
CA SER A 145 4.11 -20.52 -6.06
C SER A 145 4.97 -19.39 -5.50
N ALA A 146 5.42 -18.48 -6.36
CA ALA A 146 6.19 -17.31 -5.94
C ALA A 146 5.37 -16.37 -5.05
N ILE A 147 4.09 -16.14 -5.35
CA ILE A 147 3.20 -15.32 -4.51
C ILE A 147 3.00 -15.97 -3.14
N LYS A 148 2.66 -17.26 -3.09
CA LYS A 148 2.50 -18.02 -1.84
C LYS A 148 3.77 -17.98 -1.00
N GLN A 149 4.93 -18.12 -1.62
CA GLN A 149 6.22 -18.06 -0.93
C GLN A 149 6.52 -16.66 -0.39
N ARG A 150 6.22 -15.59 -1.14
CA ARG A 150 6.37 -14.20 -0.67
C ARG A 150 5.46 -13.93 0.53
N LEU A 151 4.21 -14.37 0.49
CA LEU A 151 3.27 -14.25 1.61
C LEU A 151 3.78 -15.01 2.84
N LYS A 152 4.18 -16.28 2.68
CA LYS A 152 4.72 -17.09 3.78
C LYS A 152 5.94 -16.41 4.43
N ARG A 153 6.96 -16.06 3.64
CA ARG A 153 8.19 -15.44 4.14
C ARG A 153 7.94 -14.05 4.73
N GLY A 154 7.03 -13.29 4.14
CA GLY A 154 6.60 -11.98 4.66
C GLY A 154 5.98 -12.10 6.04
N ARG A 155 5.04 -13.04 6.23
CA ARG A 155 4.41 -13.31 7.53
C ARG A 155 5.43 -13.77 8.58
N GLU A 156 6.33 -14.68 8.21
CA GLU A 156 7.38 -15.18 9.11
C GLU A 156 8.30 -14.04 9.59
N LYS A 157 8.76 -13.17 8.68
CA LYS A 157 9.59 -12.02 9.03
C LYS A 157 8.84 -10.99 9.85
N LEU A 158 7.62 -10.66 9.47
CA LEU A 158 6.81 -9.68 10.19
C LEU A 158 6.54 -10.15 11.63
N LYS A 159 6.24 -11.44 11.81
CA LYS A 159 6.13 -12.06 13.14
C LYS A 159 7.42 -11.90 13.94
N ALA A 160 8.58 -12.16 13.33
CA ALA A 160 9.87 -12.04 14.01
C ALA A 160 10.17 -10.59 14.46
N LEU A 161 9.90 -9.60 13.59
CA LEU A 161 10.11 -8.18 13.89
C LEU A 161 9.23 -7.72 15.07
N LEU A 162 7.93 -7.99 14.99
CA LEU A 162 6.98 -7.62 16.05
C LEU A 162 7.25 -8.36 17.36
N SER A 163 7.73 -9.61 17.29
CA SER A 163 8.11 -10.36 18.50
C SER A 163 9.36 -9.75 19.16
N PHE A 164 10.35 -9.33 18.38
CA PHE A 164 11.59 -8.73 18.89
C PHE A 164 11.34 -7.38 19.58
N GLU A 165 10.51 -6.53 18.98
CA GLU A 165 10.09 -5.24 19.56
C GLU A 165 9.29 -5.43 20.85
N SER A 166 8.38 -6.42 20.90
CA SER A 166 7.61 -6.73 22.11
C SER A 166 8.45 -7.23 23.29
N VAL A 167 9.66 -7.74 23.02
CA VAL A 167 10.62 -8.17 24.05
C VAL A 167 11.45 -6.98 24.55
N HIS A 168 11.80 -6.04 23.69
CA HIS A 168 12.58 -4.85 24.08
C HIS A 168 11.72 -3.81 24.82
N GLN A 169 10.45 -3.62 24.42
CA GLN A 169 9.52 -2.78 25.19
C GLN A 169 9.24 -3.30 26.61
N ARG A 170 9.36 -4.62 26.84
CA ARG A 170 9.27 -5.21 28.19
C ARG A 170 10.54 -5.07 29.03
N GLY A 171 11.69 -4.79 28.40
CA GLY A 171 12.98 -4.64 29.06
C GLY A 171 13.23 -3.24 29.63
N GLU A 172 12.60 -2.21 29.06
CA GLU A 172 12.79 -0.81 29.48
C GLU A 172 11.88 -0.38 30.65
N VAL A 173 10.91 -1.21 31.05
CA VAL A 173 10.08 -0.96 32.25
C VAL A 173 10.71 -1.59 33.49
N LYS A 174 11.99 -1.32 33.74
CA LYS A 174 12.63 -1.49 35.06
C LYS A 174 13.80 -0.52 35.21
N ALA A 175 13.50 0.68 35.70
CA ALA A 175 14.38 1.47 36.56
C ALA A 175 13.51 2.31 37.50
#